data_AF-A0A840BPY6-F1
#
_entry.id   AF-A0A840BPY6-F1
#
_cell.length_a   1.000
_cell.length_b   1.000
_cell.length_c   1.000
_cell.angle_alpha   90.00
_cell.angle_beta   90.00
_cell.angle_gamma   90.00
#
_symmetry.space_group_name_H-M   'P 1'
#
loop_
_entity.id
_entity.type
_entity.pdbx_description
1 polymer ?
#
loop_
_entity_poly.entity_id
_entity_poly.type
_entity_poly.pdbx_seq_one_letter_code
_entity_poly.pdbx_strand_id
1 'polypeptide(L)'
;MTMRSIAILAAVLAAVPVLAQAADVKAGRGLAVAKCQTCHGLNGIATIAEAPHLAGESEIYLETQLRAFRSGKRQQEMMSIVAKDLTDEEIANLAAWYAAIRIEATMPE
;
A
#
# COMPACT_ATOMS: atom_id res chain seq x y z
N MET A 1 16.51 -50.84 -40.75
CA MET A 1 15.09 -50.61 -40.42
C MET A 1 14.99 -50.48 -38.90
N THR A 2 15.59 -49.46 -38.31
CA THR A 2 14.98 -48.17 -37.90
C THR A 2 13.77 -48.33 -36.98
N MET A 3 13.99 -48.20 -35.67
CA MET A 3 13.20 -47.25 -34.86
C MET A 3 13.92 -47.00 -33.52
N ARG A 4 14.50 -45.81 -33.40
CA ARG A 4 14.97 -45.27 -32.11
C ARG A 4 13.77 -44.61 -31.45
N SER A 5 13.24 -45.22 -30.39
CA SER A 5 12.18 -44.63 -29.57
C SER A 5 12.75 -43.46 -28.78
N ILE A 6 12.51 -42.24 -29.26
CA ILE A 6 12.77 -41.02 -28.51
C ILE A 6 11.50 -40.74 -27.72
N ALA A 7 11.49 -41.12 -26.45
CA ALA A 7 10.47 -40.68 -25.50
C ALA A 7 10.70 -39.19 -25.22
N ILE A 8 9.90 -38.33 -25.85
CA ILE A 8 9.87 -36.90 -25.55
C ILE A 8 9.11 -36.73 -24.24
N LEU A 9 9.84 -36.55 -23.15
CA LEU A 9 9.30 -36.13 -21.87
C LEU A 9 8.88 -34.65 -21.98
N ALA A 10 7.63 -34.40 -22.34
CA ALA A 10 7.08 -33.04 -22.36
C ALA A 10 6.86 -32.56 -20.92
N ALA A 11 7.88 -31.94 -20.32
CA ALA A 11 7.74 -31.17 -19.09
C ALA A 11 6.98 -29.87 -19.42
N VAL A 12 5.66 -29.89 -19.21
CA VAL A 12 4.84 -28.68 -19.26
C VAL A 12 5.18 -27.84 -18.01
N LEU A 13 6.04 -26.84 -18.16
CA LEU A 13 6.19 -25.76 -17.18
C LEU A 13 4.87 -24.98 -17.15
N ALA A 14 4.00 -25.29 -16.19
CA ALA A 14 2.85 -24.44 -15.88
C ALA A 14 3.37 -23.17 -15.20
N ALA A 15 3.56 -22.10 -15.98
CA ALA A 15 3.73 -20.76 -15.45
C ALA A 15 2.38 -20.33 -14.84
N VAL A 16 2.22 -20.53 -13.52
CA VAL A 16 1.08 -19.97 -12.79
C VAL A 16 1.30 -18.46 -12.75
N PRO A 17 0.42 -17.63 -13.33
CA PRO A 17 0.56 -16.19 -13.19
C PRO A 17 0.36 -15.86 -11.72
N VAL A 18 1.38 -15.24 -11.09
CA VAL A 18 1.21 -14.62 -9.79
C VAL A 18 0.27 -13.44 -10.00
N LEU A 19 -1.01 -13.65 -9.73
CA LEU A 19 -1.99 -12.58 -9.70
C LEU A 19 -1.58 -11.65 -8.56
N ALA A 20 -1.30 -10.39 -8.91
CA ALA A 20 -1.11 -9.35 -7.90
C ALA A 20 -2.37 -9.31 -7.02
N GLN A 21 -2.19 -9.55 -5.73
CA GLN A 21 -3.29 -9.52 -4.77
C GLN A 21 -3.75 -8.06 -4.61
N ALA A 22 -5.05 -7.81 -4.76
CA ALA A 22 -5.61 -6.50 -4.51
C ALA A 22 -5.42 -6.11 -3.04
N ALA A 23 -5.24 -4.81 -2.78
CA ALA A 23 -5.11 -4.30 -1.42
C ALA A 23 -6.36 -4.60 -0.58
N ASP A 24 -6.14 -5.01 0.68
CA ASP A 24 -7.19 -5.26 1.67
C ASP A 24 -7.43 -4.00 2.51
N VAL A 25 -8.52 -3.30 2.18
CA VAL A 25 -8.98 -2.09 2.87
C VAL A 25 -9.27 -2.34 4.36
N LYS A 26 -9.75 -3.53 4.73
CA LYS A 26 -10.05 -3.87 6.13
C LYS A 26 -8.76 -4.11 6.92
N ALA A 27 -7.77 -4.76 6.33
CA ALA A 27 -6.43 -4.85 6.90
C ALA A 27 -5.79 -3.45 7.03
N GLY A 28 -5.94 -2.61 6.00
CA GLY A 28 -5.52 -1.22 6.00
C GLY A 28 -6.09 -0.41 7.16
N ARG A 29 -7.39 -0.54 7.44
CA ARG A 29 -8.03 0.07 8.61
C ARG A 29 -7.38 -0.36 9.93
N GLY A 30 -7.10 -1.66 10.09
CA GLY A 30 -6.45 -2.20 11.28
C GLY A 30 -5.06 -1.60 11.50
N LEU A 31 -4.27 -1.51 10.44
CA LEU A 31 -2.95 -0.87 10.45
C LEU A 31 -3.05 0.64 10.75
N ALA A 32 -4.04 1.32 10.17
CA ALA A 32 -4.26 2.75 10.41
C ALA A 32 -4.55 3.04 11.89
N VAL A 33 -5.38 2.21 12.55
CA VAL A 33 -5.63 2.30 14.00
C VAL A 33 -4.33 2.08 14.79
N ALA A 34 -3.52 1.10 14.41
CA ALA A 34 -2.33 0.72 15.17
C ALA A 34 -1.16 1.70 15.02
N LYS A 35 -0.97 2.30 13.84
CA LYS A 35 0.27 3.00 13.48
C LYS A 35 0.09 4.46 13.06
N CYS A 36 -1.10 4.85 12.60
CA CYS A 36 -1.27 6.10 11.85
C CYS A 36 -2.23 7.11 12.51
N GLN A 37 -3.28 6.60 13.18
CA GLN A 37 -4.42 7.42 13.61
C GLN A 37 -4.04 8.54 14.57
N THR A 38 -3.00 8.34 15.40
CA THR A 38 -2.59 9.30 16.43
C THR A 38 -2.19 10.65 15.82
N CYS A 39 -1.61 10.63 14.61
CA CYS A 39 -1.16 11.84 13.93
C CYS A 39 -2.09 12.23 12.78
N HIS A 40 -2.54 11.25 11.99
CA HIS A 40 -3.29 11.50 10.75
C HIS A 40 -4.81 11.39 10.89
N GLY A 41 -5.30 10.94 12.05
CA GLY A 41 -6.71 10.59 12.27
C GLY A 41 -7.08 9.27 11.57
N LEU A 42 -7.97 8.48 12.18
CA LEU A 42 -8.47 7.25 11.53
C LEU A 42 -9.28 7.58 10.26
N ASN A 43 -9.96 8.73 10.27
CA ASN A 43 -10.67 9.30 9.14
C ASN A 43 -9.73 10.05 8.16
N GLY A 44 -8.41 10.01 8.36
CA GLY A 44 -7.44 10.72 7.53
C GLY A 44 -7.45 12.23 7.68
N ILE A 45 -8.14 12.78 8.67
CA ILE A 45 -8.11 14.21 8.99
C ILE A 45 -7.26 14.41 10.25
N ALA A 46 -6.00 14.78 10.04
CA ALA A 46 -5.07 15.15 11.10
C ALA A 46 -5.62 16.28 12.01
N THR A 47 -5.30 16.19 13.30
CA THR A 47 -5.64 17.20 14.33
C THR A 47 -4.41 17.94 14.86
N ILE A 48 -3.21 17.50 14.48
CA ILE A 48 -1.93 18.16 14.80
C ILE A 48 -1.39 18.86 13.56
N ALA A 49 -0.71 19.99 13.75
CA ALA A 49 -0.28 20.85 12.64
C ALA A 49 0.83 20.21 11.78
N GLU A 50 1.64 19.34 12.39
CA GLU A 50 2.80 18.72 11.75
C GLU A 50 2.42 17.56 10.82
N ALA A 51 1.22 16.99 10.99
CA ALA A 51 0.75 15.87 10.19
C ALA A 51 -0.20 16.33 9.08
N PRO A 52 0.03 15.95 7.82
CA PRO A 52 -0.91 16.21 6.75
C PRO A 52 -2.18 15.35 6.89
N HIS A 53 -3.28 15.84 6.34
CA HIS A 53 -4.46 15.04 6.05
C HIS A 53 -4.15 14.00 4.97
N LEU A 54 -4.70 12.79 5.11
CA LEU A 54 -4.55 11.66 4.19
C LEU A 54 -5.86 11.27 3.50
N ALA A 55 -6.99 11.76 4.02
CA ALA A 55 -8.32 11.37 3.58
C ALA A 55 -8.56 11.71 2.10
N GLY A 56 -8.88 10.69 1.30
CA GLY A 56 -9.19 10.85 -0.13
C GLY A 56 -7.99 11.19 -1.00
N GLU A 57 -6.77 11.14 -0.46
CA GLU A 57 -5.55 11.29 -1.23
C GLU A 57 -5.36 10.10 -2.18
N SER A 58 -4.67 10.33 -3.30
CA SER A 58 -4.42 9.28 -4.29
C SER A 58 -3.69 8.07 -3.69
N GLU A 59 -4.22 6.87 -3.94
CA GLU A 59 -3.60 5.60 -3.50
C GLU A 59 -2.14 5.49 -3.98
N ILE A 60 -1.89 5.82 -5.25
CA ILE A 60 -0.53 5.81 -5.84
C ILE A 60 0.38 6.80 -5.10
N TYR A 61 -0.13 7.98 -4.75
CA TYR A 61 0.66 8.96 -4.02
C TYR A 61 1.02 8.44 -2.63
N LEU A 62 0.03 7.94 -1.87
CA LEU A 62 0.24 7.41 -0.52
C LEU A 62 1.26 6.26 -0.52
N GLU A 63 1.13 5.30 -1.43
CA GLU A 63 2.12 4.24 -1.60
C GLU A 63 3.51 4.78 -1.89
N THR A 64 3.60 5.72 -2.84
CA THR A 64 4.87 6.33 -3.24
C THR A 64 5.55 7.02 -2.06
N GLN A 65 4.80 7.77 -1.26
CA GLN A 65 5.35 8.48 -0.10
C GLN A 65 5.81 7.51 0.99
N LEU A 66 5.00 6.51 1.33
CA LEU A 66 5.37 5.51 2.33
C LEU A 66 6.63 4.74 1.92
N ARG A 67 6.74 4.34 0.64
CA ARG A 67 7.95 3.71 0.08
C ARG A 67 9.14 4.66 0.09
N ALA A 68 8.93 5.95 -0.19
CA ALA A 68 9.98 6.95 -0.15
C ALA A 68 10.53 7.18 1.27
N PHE A 69 9.66 7.22 2.28
CA PHE A 69 10.07 7.27 3.69
C PHE A 69 10.82 6.00 4.10
N ARG A 70 10.27 4.82 3.79
CA ARG A 70 10.91 3.53 4.12
C ARG A 70 12.30 3.38 3.51
N SER A 71 12.49 3.85 2.27
CA SER A 71 13.78 3.79 1.57
C SER A 71 14.73 4.95 1.90
N GLY A 72 14.28 5.96 2.66
CA GLY A 72 15.05 7.17 2.96
C GLY A 72 15.16 8.18 1.81
N LYS A 73 14.49 7.95 0.67
CA LYS A 73 14.40 8.91 -0.45
C LYS A 73 13.64 10.18 -0.05
N ARG A 74 12.67 10.04 0.84
CA ARG A 74 12.02 11.14 1.55
C ARG A 74 12.33 10.97 3.03
N GLN A 75 12.65 12.05 3.72
CA GLN A 75 13.01 12.00 5.14
C GLN A 75 12.11 12.94 5.95
N GLN A 76 11.58 12.41 7.04
CA GLN A 76 10.95 13.17 8.12
C GLN A 76 11.05 12.29 9.37
N GLU A 77 11.47 12.86 10.51
CA GLU A 77 11.88 12.10 11.70
C GLU A 77 10.89 11.00 12.12
N MET A 78 9.61 11.35 12.25
CA MET A 78 8.56 10.42 12.67
C MET A 78 8.16 9.46 11.56
N MET A 79 7.91 9.95 10.34
CA MET A 79 7.45 9.10 9.25
C MET A 79 8.52 8.15 8.73
N SER A 80 9.80 8.51 8.81
CA SER A 80 10.91 7.60 8.53
C SER A 80 10.94 6.43 9.51
N ILE A 81 10.65 6.65 10.79
CA ILE A 81 10.56 5.58 11.81
C ILE A 81 9.35 4.70 11.53
N VAL A 82 8.16 5.29 11.36
CA VAL A 82 6.92 4.54 11.13
C VAL A 82 7.00 3.69 9.87
N ALA A 83 7.50 4.26 8.76
CA ALA A 83 7.52 3.59 7.46
C ALA A 83 8.58 2.49 7.36
N LYS A 84 9.65 2.54 8.17
CA LYS A 84 10.78 1.61 8.10
C LYS A 84 10.36 0.14 8.23
N ASP A 85 9.38 -0.11 9.09
CA ASP A 85 8.94 -1.47 9.42
C ASP A 85 7.73 -1.94 8.59
N LEU A 86 7.26 -1.13 7.64
CA LEU A 86 6.12 -1.50 6.79
C LEU A 86 6.56 -2.40 5.64
N THR A 87 5.86 -3.51 5.46
CA THR A 87 5.95 -4.36 4.27
C THR A 87 5.27 -3.72 3.05
N ASP A 88 5.52 -4.27 1.86
CA ASP A 88 4.85 -3.79 0.63
C ASP A 88 3.34 -3.94 0.67
N GLU A 89 2.87 -5.05 1.26
CA GLU A 89 1.45 -5.34 1.43
C GLU A 89 0.81 -4.36 2.42
N GLU A 90 1.45 -4.09 3.56
CA GLU A 90 0.94 -3.11 4.53
C GLU A 90 0.87 -1.70 3.95
N ILE A 91 1.85 -1.30 3.13
CA ILE A 91 1.83 -0.02 2.42
C ILE A 91 0.63 0.07 1.47
N ALA A 92 0.41 -0.96 0.65
CA ALA A 92 -0.74 -1.01 -0.27
C ALA A 92 -2.07 -0.96 0.50
N ASN A 93 -2.20 -1.73 1.58
CA ASN A 93 -3.41 -1.76 2.41
C ASN A 93 -3.69 -0.41 3.08
N LEU A 94 -2.66 0.25 3.63
CA LEU A 94 -2.78 1.59 4.22
C LEU A 94 -3.18 2.64 3.19
N ALA A 95 -2.56 2.61 2.01
CA ALA A 95 -2.88 3.52 0.91
C ALA A 95 -4.34 3.33 0.46
N ALA A 96 -4.77 2.09 0.25
CA ALA A 96 -6.15 1.77 -0.13
C ALA A 96 -7.17 2.24 0.92
N TRP A 97 -6.85 2.11 2.21
CA TRP A 97 -7.73 2.58 3.29
C TRP A 97 -7.97 4.09 3.22
N TYR A 98 -6.91 4.90 3.21
CA TYR A 98 -7.04 6.36 3.23
C TYR A 98 -7.56 6.93 1.91
N ALA A 99 -7.19 6.32 0.77
CA ALA A 99 -7.70 6.70 -0.55
C ALA A 99 -9.21 6.42 -0.71
N ALA A 100 -9.73 5.39 -0.04
CA ALA A 100 -11.16 5.08 -0.07
C ALA A 100 -12.02 6.11 0.70
N ILE A 101 -11.41 7.00 1.49
CA ILE A 101 -12.14 8.02 2.25
C ILE A 101 -12.66 9.10 1.29
N ARG A 102 -13.97 9.34 1.35
CA ARG A 102 -14.65 10.36 0.54
C ARG A 102 -14.64 11.68 1.27
N ILE A 103 -14.14 12.72 0.63
CA ILE A 103 -14.21 14.10 1.10
C ILE A 103 -15.28 14.85 0.33
N GLU A 104 -16.12 15.58 1.06
CA GLU A 104 -17.10 16.50 0.51
C GLU A 104 -16.61 17.93 0.75
N ALA A 105 -16.56 18.73 -0.32
CA ALA A 105 -16.21 20.14 -0.25
C ALA A 105 -17.47 20.98 -0.41
N THR A 106 -17.66 21.93 0.51
CA THR A 106 -18.72 22.93 0.42
C THR A 106 -18.09 24.26 0.01
N MET A 107 -18.67 24.92 -1.00
CA MET A 107 -18.19 26.23 -1.43
C MET A 107 -18.52 27.28 -0.37
N PRO A 108 -17.62 28.24 -0.10
CA PRO A 108 -18.01 29.44 0.62
C PRO A 108 -18.99 30.23 -0.25
N GLU A 109 -20.02 30.79 0.40
CA GLU A 109 -21.00 31.70 -0.22
C GLU A 109 -20.38 33.01 -0.72
#